data_AF-A0A943LCQ2-F1
#
_entry.id   AF-A0A943LCQ2-F1
#
_cell.length_a   1.000
_cell.length_b   1.000
_cell.length_c   1.000
_cell.angle_alpha   90.00
_cell.angle_beta   90.00
_cell.angle_gamma   90.00
#
_symmetry.space_group_name_H-M   'P 1'
#
loop_
_entity.id
_entity.type
_entity.pdbx_description
1 polymer ?
#
loop_
_entity_poly.entity_id
_entity_poly.type
_entity_poly.pdbx_seq_one_letter_code
_entity_poly.pdbx_strand_id
1 'polypeptide(L)'
;MAFSSIYNWLYNGVLNKCSVELLRRKGKSLNPKETRGKFNIGKTIKQRPKEVRKRITVGYWELDTVVSSRGKSKACLSTFIKRKTRLTKIRVMPNRKSITFNEHCKITLNEFDSKSLKIFTLDHGK
;
A
#
# COMPACT_ATOMS: atom_id res chain seq x y z
N MET A 1 -10.43 17.63 3.72
CA MET A 1 -10.62 18.35 2.45
C MET A 1 -9.24 18.70 1.93
N ALA A 2 -8.91 18.36 0.68
CA ALA A 2 -7.63 18.76 0.09
C ALA A 2 -7.75 20.22 -0.39
N PHE A 3 -6.76 21.05 -0.07
CA PHE A 3 -6.72 22.43 -0.57
C PHE A 3 -6.63 22.40 -2.11
N SER A 4 -7.52 23.13 -2.77
CA SER A 4 -7.47 23.30 -4.23
C SER A 4 -6.24 24.11 -4.60
N SER A 5 -5.42 23.58 -5.51
CA SER A 5 -4.25 24.29 -6.02
C SER A 5 -4.64 25.34 -7.04
N ILE A 6 -3.82 26.38 -7.19
CA ILE A 6 -3.99 27.42 -8.22
C ILE A 6 -4.05 26.83 -9.65
N TYR A 7 -3.38 25.69 -9.89
CA TYR A 7 -3.46 24.96 -11.15
C TYR A 7 -4.87 24.38 -11.38
N ASN A 8 -5.51 23.80 -10.36
CA ASN A 8 -6.88 23.31 -10.48
C ASN A 8 -7.85 24.45 -10.80
N TRP A 9 -7.67 25.63 -10.22
CA TRP A 9 -8.51 26.80 -10.53
C TRP A 9 -8.32 27.31 -11.94
N LEU A 10 -7.08 27.31 -12.45
CA LEU A 10 -6.82 27.62 -13.86
C LEU A 10 -7.46 26.60 -14.81
N TYR A 11 -7.28 25.30 -14.56
CA TYR A 11 -7.85 24.25 -15.40
C TYR A 11 -9.37 24.20 -15.34
N ASN A 12 -9.97 24.57 -14.21
CA ASN A 12 -11.42 24.66 -14.06
C ASN A 12 -11.99 26.01 -14.54
N GLY A 13 -11.17 26.91 -15.08
CA GLY A 13 -11.63 28.20 -15.59
C GLY A 13 -12.19 29.13 -14.51
N VAL A 14 -11.67 29.05 -13.28
CA VAL A 14 -11.99 29.98 -12.17
C VAL A 14 -11.11 31.24 -12.26
N LEU A 15 -9.90 31.10 -12.81
CA LEU A 15 -8.94 32.19 -13.01
C LEU A 15 -8.76 32.47 -14.50
N ASN A 16 -9.75 33.12 -15.10
CA ASN A 16 -9.92 33.23 -16.56
C ASN A 16 -8.92 34.20 -17.22
N LYS A 17 -8.25 35.04 -16.42
CA LYS A 17 -7.29 36.06 -16.88
C LYS A 17 -5.84 35.68 -16.60
N CYS A 18 -5.57 34.48 -16.09
CA CYS A 18 -4.22 34.03 -15.79
C CYS A 18 -3.86 32.85 -16.69
N SER A 19 -2.63 32.85 -17.22
CA SER A 19 -2.08 31.71 -17.98
C SER A 19 -1.24 30.82 -17.07
N VAL A 20 -1.24 29.52 -17.36
CA VAL A 20 -0.40 28.51 -16.69
C VAL A 20 1.10 28.81 -16.84
N GLU A 21 1.47 29.57 -17.88
CA GLU A 21 2.85 30.01 -18.16
C GLU A 21 3.38 31.03 -17.15
N LEU A 22 2.49 31.79 -16.49
CA LEU A 22 2.85 32.75 -15.46
C LEU A 22 3.13 32.08 -14.11
N LEU A 23 2.69 30.83 -13.95
CA LEU A 23 2.94 30.10 -12.71
C LEU A 23 4.39 29.64 -12.64
N ARG A 24 4.90 29.53 -11.40
CA ARG A 24 6.30 29.13 -11.09
C ARG A 24 6.80 27.90 -11.88
N ARG A 25 5.92 26.96 -12.22
CA ARG A 25 6.31 25.73 -12.96
C ARG A 25 5.94 25.76 -14.44
N LYS A 26 5.30 26.82 -14.94
CA LYS A 26 4.92 26.98 -16.35
C LYS A 26 4.21 25.73 -16.91
N GLY A 27 3.29 25.16 -16.14
CA GLY A 27 2.54 23.96 -16.51
C GLY A 27 3.27 22.62 -16.37
N LYS A 28 4.56 22.61 -16.00
CA LYS A 28 5.31 21.37 -15.78
C LYS A 28 4.90 20.71 -14.47
N SER A 29 4.27 19.53 -14.55
CA SER A 29 4.01 18.69 -13.37
C SER A 29 5.31 18.04 -12.90
N LEU A 30 5.62 18.14 -11.60
CA LEU A 30 6.76 17.43 -11.02
C LEU A 30 6.48 15.94 -10.78
N ASN A 31 5.20 15.57 -10.65
CA ASN A 31 4.82 14.22 -10.30
C ASN A 31 4.10 13.56 -11.49
N PRO A 32 4.37 12.26 -11.73
CA PRO A 32 3.53 11.48 -12.63
C PRO A 32 2.08 11.55 -12.14
N LYS A 33 1.13 11.61 -13.08
CA LYS A 33 -0.30 11.48 -12.75
C LYS A 33 -0.49 10.18 -11.98
N GLU A 34 -1.13 10.25 -10.82
CA GLU A 34 -1.51 9.07 -10.07
C GLU A 34 -2.50 8.27 -10.92
N THR A 35 -2.06 7.10 -11.40
CA THR A 35 -2.84 6.20 -12.25
C THR A 35 -3.69 5.24 -11.44
N ARG A 36 -3.58 5.24 -10.10
CA ARG A 36 -4.46 4.45 -9.25
C ARG A 36 -5.91 4.92 -9.41
N GLY A 37 -6.80 3.99 -9.76
CA GLY A 37 -8.23 4.20 -9.61
C GLY A 37 -8.58 4.52 -8.15
N LYS A 38 -9.59 5.36 -7.93
CA LYS A 38 -10.15 5.55 -6.59
C LYS A 38 -10.95 4.31 -6.23
N PHE A 39 -10.45 3.51 -5.30
CA PHE A 39 -11.22 2.39 -4.75
C PHE A 39 -12.29 2.94 -3.80
N ASN A 40 -13.53 3.01 -4.27
CA ASN A 40 -14.70 3.33 -3.43
C ASN A 40 -15.22 2.12 -2.63
N ILE A 41 -14.56 0.97 -2.76
CA ILE A 41 -14.98 -0.30 -2.16
C ILE A 41 -14.10 -0.56 -0.93
N GLY A 42 -14.65 -0.31 0.26
CA GLY A 42 -13.99 -0.66 1.52
C GLY A 42 -14.55 0.10 2.72
N LYS A 43 -14.63 -0.60 3.86
CA LYS A 43 -14.89 0.06 5.16
C LYS A 43 -13.69 0.91 5.52
N THR A 44 -13.91 2.18 5.85
CA THR A 44 -12.85 3.06 6.35
C THR A 44 -12.22 2.49 7.62
N ILE A 45 -10.99 2.91 7.94
CA ILE A 45 -10.30 2.48 9.18
C ILE A 45 -11.16 2.75 10.43
N LYS A 46 -11.96 3.83 10.41
CA LYS A 46 -12.90 4.19 11.48
C LYS A 46 -14.05 3.19 11.63
N GLN A 47 -14.47 2.53 10.55
CA GLN A 47 -15.57 1.57 10.52
C GLN A 47 -15.14 0.13 10.85
N ARG A 48 -13.86 -0.11 11.19
CA ARG A 48 -13.40 -1.44 11.58
C ARG A 48 -13.97 -1.83 12.96
N PRO A 49 -14.39 -3.08 13.16
CA PRO A 49 -14.82 -3.56 14.48
C PRO A 49 -13.72 -3.37 15.53
N LYS A 50 -14.09 -2.93 16.73
CA LYS A 50 -13.14 -2.66 17.83
C LYS A 50 -12.32 -3.91 18.21
N GLU A 51 -12.91 -5.09 18.05
CA GLU A 51 -12.27 -6.39 18.32
C GLU A 51 -10.99 -6.61 17.51
N VAL A 52 -10.93 -6.08 16.28
CA VAL A 52 -9.75 -6.18 15.41
C VAL A 52 -8.52 -5.51 16.03
N ARG A 53 -8.72 -4.50 16.89
CA ARG A 53 -7.64 -3.83 17.63
C ARG A 53 -7.13 -4.65 18.80
N LYS A 54 -7.97 -5.51 19.39
CA LYS A 54 -7.60 -6.34 20.55
C LYS A 54 -6.67 -7.51 20.16
N ARG A 55 -6.58 -7.87 18.87
CA ARG A 55 -5.68 -8.91 18.32
C ARG A 55 -5.80 -10.28 19.00
N ILE A 56 -7.01 -10.65 19.44
CA ILE A 56 -7.25 -11.85 20.26
C ILE A 56 -7.30 -13.13 19.40
N THR A 57 -7.68 -12.99 18.12
CA THR A 57 -7.94 -14.13 17.23
C THR A 57 -6.65 -14.80 16.77
N VAL A 58 -6.56 -16.13 16.98
CA VAL A 58 -5.47 -16.95 16.46
C VAL A 58 -5.65 -17.14 14.95
N GLY A 59 -4.54 -17.05 14.22
CA GLY A 59 -4.48 -17.32 12.78
C GLY A 59 -4.76 -16.12 11.89
N TYR A 60 -4.75 -14.92 12.45
CA TYR A 60 -4.72 -13.68 11.68
C TYR A 60 -3.28 -13.27 11.41
N TRP A 61 -2.98 -12.96 10.16
CA TRP A 61 -1.68 -12.59 9.65
C TRP A 61 -1.73 -11.24 8.94
N GLU A 62 -0.74 -10.40 9.24
CA GLU A 62 -0.42 -9.20 8.47
C GLU A 62 0.76 -9.54 7.57
N LEU A 63 0.61 -9.30 6.27
CA LEU A 63 1.68 -9.45 5.30
C LEU A 63 2.03 -8.08 4.74
N ASP A 64 3.32 -7.78 4.69
CA ASP A 64 3.83 -6.51 4.17
C ASP A 64 5.12 -6.75 3.37
N THR A 65 5.45 -5.82 2.47
CA THR A 65 6.64 -5.87 1.62
C THR A 65 7.53 -4.65 1.86
N VAL A 66 8.71 -4.88 2.43
CA VAL A 66 9.73 -3.85 2.62
C VAL A 66 10.63 -3.81 1.39
N VAL A 67 10.66 -2.68 0.69
CA VAL A 67 11.51 -2.51 -0.50
C VAL A 67 12.88 -2.00 -0.07
N SER A 68 13.95 -2.60 -0.61
CA SER A 68 15.32 -2.08 -0.40
C SER A 68 15.54 -0.73 -1.10
N SER A 69 16.75 -0.17 -1.01
CA SER A 69 17.10 1.13 -1.59
C SER A 69 16.62 1.27 -3.04
N ARG A 70 15.61 2.14 -3.24
CA ARG A 70 14.96 2.38 -4.54
C ARG A 70 16.02 2.78 -5.57
N GLY A 71 16.09 2.03 -6.67
CA GLY A 71 16.98 2.32 -7.80
C GLY A 71 18.35 1.65 -7.74
N LYS A 72 18.80 1.16 -6.58
CA LYS A 72 20.08 0.44 -6.45
C LYS A 72 19.92 -1.08 -6.44
N SER A 73 18.80 -1.57 -5.90
CA SER A 73 18.49 -3.00 -5.86
C SER A 73 17.01 -3.22 -6.08
N LYS A 74 16.68 -4.35 -6.70
CA LYS A 74 15.31 -4.83 -6.87
C LYS A 74 14.85 -5.72 -5.72
N ALA A 75 15.79 -6.13 -4.84
CA ALA A 75 15.48 -7.01 -3.73
C ALA A 75 14.49 -6.35 -2.76
N CYS A 76 13.61 -7.17 -2.18
CA CYS A 76 12.66 -6.75 -1.16
C CYS A 76 12.53 -7.84 -0.10
N LEU A 77 11.98 -7.48 1.06
CA LEU A 77 11.67 -8.42 2.12
C LEU A 77 10.16 -8.61 2.17
N SER A 78 9.70 -9.85 2.14
CA SER A 78 8.35 -10.19 2.57
C SER A 78 8.36 -10.40 4.07
N THR A 79 7.41 -9.77 4.75
CA THR A 79 7.22 -9.89 6.19
C THR A 79 5.86 -10.50 6.47
N PHE A 80 5.82 -11.50 7.34
CA PHE A 80 4.62 -12.23 7.73
C PHE A 80 4.52 -12.18 9.26
N ILE A 81 3.52 -11.45 9.75
CA ILE A 81 3.37 -11.15 11.17
C ILE A 81 2.06 -11.74 11.67
N LYS A 82 2.14 -12.68 12.62
CA LYS A 82 0.97 -13.24 13.29
C LYS A 82 0.48 -12.23 14.34
N ARG A 83 -0.76 -11.74 14.18
CA ARG A 83 -1.27 -10.60 14.97
C ARG A 83 -1.36 -10.87 16.48
N LYS A 84 -1.74 -12.10 16.87
CA LYS A 84 -1.90 -12.49 18.29
C LYS A 84 -0.56 -12.75 18.95
N THR A 85 0.24 -13.66 18.39
CA THR A 85 1.49 -14.13 19.03
C THR A 85 2.70 -13.25 18.70
N ARG A 86 2.58 -12.29 17.77
CA ARG A 86 3.67 -11.45 17.28
C ARG A 86 4.83 -12.21 16.64
N LEU A 87 4.63 -13.48 16.31
CA LEU A 87 5.57 -14.26 15.54
C LEU A 87 5.77 -13.57 14.19
N THR A 88 7.02 -13.27 13.86
CA THR A 88 7.41 -12.57 12.65
C THR A 88 8.33 -13.47 11.84
N LYS A 89 7.96 -13.73 10.59
CA LYS A 89 8.78 -14.43 9.60
C LYS A 89 9.12 -13.44 8.50
N ILE A 90 10.41 -13.37 8.15
CA ILE A 90 10.91 -12.46 7.12
C ILE A 90 11.64 -13.30 6.09
N ARG A 91 11.35 -13.08 4.80
CA ARG A 91 12.06 -13.72 3.70
C ARG A 91 12.56 -12.68 2.70
N VAL A 92 13.79 -12.87 2.24
CA VAL A 92 14.35 -12.08 1.14
C VAL A 92 13.74 -12.56 -0.17
N MET A 93 13.30 -11.61 -0.99
CA MET A 93 12.77 -11.81 -2.32
C MET A 93 13.63 -11.06 -3.35
N PRO A 94 13.84 -11.62 -4.55
CA PRO A 94 14.67 -10.98 -5.57
C PRO A 94 14.02 -9.74 -6.20
N ASN A 95 12.68 -9.65 -6.20
CA ASN A 95 11.94 -8.56 -6.80
C ASN A 95 10.55 -8.39 -6.17
N ARG A 96 9.91 -7.22 -6.40
CA ARG A 96 8.57 -6.89 -5.88
C ARG A 96 7.40 -7.37 -6.77
N LYS A 97 7.60 -8.36 -7.65
CA LYS A 97 6.51 -8.83 -8.52
C LYS A 97 5.51 -9.66 -7.72
N SER A 98 4.23 -9.58 -8.09
CA SER A 98 3.15 -10.34 -7.46
C SER A 98 3.37 -11.85 -7.50
N ILE A 99 3.91 -12.36 -8.62
CA ILE A 99 4.23 -13.78 -8.80
C ILE A 99 5.22 -14.25 -7.73
N THR A 100 6.37 -13.56 -7.64
CA THR A 100 7.40 -13.85 -6.64
C THR A 100 6.86 -13.71 -5.22
N PHE A 101 6.03 -12.69 -4.95
CA PHE A 101 5.40 -12.54 -3.64
C PHE A 101 4.51 -13.73 -3.27
N ASN A 102 3.67 -14.19 -4.20
CA ASN A 102 2.76 -15.31 -3.99
C ASN A 102 3.51 -16.62 -3.76
N GLU A 103 4.61 -16.85 -4.49
CA GLU A 103 5.49 -18.03 -4.27
C GLU A 103 6.07 -18.02 -2.86
N HIS A 104 6.63 -16.89 -2.43
CA HIS A 104 7.18 -16.77 -1.07
C HIS A 104 6.11 -16.88 0.02
N CYS A 105 4.88 -16.41 -0.24
CA CYS A 105 3.74 -16.66 0.64
C CYS A 105 3.44 -18.14 0.79
N LYS A 106 3.32 -18.88 -0.32
CA LYS A 106 3.06 -20.32 -0.29
C LYS A 106 4.13 -21.06 0.51
N ILE A 107 5.41 -20.79 0.22
CA ILE A 107 6.53 -21.44 0.91
C ILE A 107 6.49 -21.15 2.42
N THR A 108 6.31 -19.89 2.81
CA THR A 108 6.32 -19.51 4.23
C THR A 108 5.10 -20.04 4.98
N LEU A 109 3.92 -20.01 4.36
CA LEU A 109 2.68 -20.41 5.00
C LEU A 109 2.56 -21.95 5.09
N ASN A 110 3.19 -22.69 4.20
CA ASN A 110 3.22 -24.16 4.25
C ASN A 110 4.00 -24.71 5.47
N GLU A 111 4.78 -23.88 6.16
CA GLU A 111 5.43 -24.23 7.45
C GLU A 111 4.44 -24.32 8.62
N PHE A 112 3.20 -23.89 8.43
CA PHE A 112 2.22 -23.72 9.50
C PHE A 112 0.97 -24.57 9.31
N ASP A 113 0.43 -25.10 10.41
CA ASP A 113 -0.82 -25.85 10.38
C ASP A 113 -2.00 -25.00 9.88
N SER A 114 -2.92 -25.63 9.18
CA SER A 114 -4.16 -25.02 8.66
C SER A 114 -4.98 -24.30 9.73
N LYS A 115 -5.04 -24.84 10.96
CA LYS A 115 -5.71 -24.21 12.11
C LYS A 115 -5.13 -22.83 12.47
N SER A 116 -3.88 -22.60 12.13
CA SER A 116 -3.15 -21.36 12.39
C SER A 116 -3.18 -20.36 11.23
N LEU A 117 -3.89 -20.68 10.15
CA LEU A 117 -4.01 -19.88 8.93
C LEU A 117 -5.50 -19.58 8.68
N LYS A 118 -5.99 -18.42 9.15
CA LYS A 118 -7.41 -18.03 9.01
C LYS A 118 -7.61 -16.83 8.10
N ILE A 119 -6.97 -15.71 8.40
CA ILE A 119 -7.14 -14.45 7.65
C ILE A 119 -5.78 -13.85 7.37
N PHE A 120 -5.60 -13.43 6.14
CA PHE A 120 -4.44 -12.70 5.66
C PHE A 120 -4.86 -11.28 5.32
N THR A 121 -4.09 -10.31 5.80
CA THR A 121 -4.30 -8.90 5.50
C THR A 121 -3.06 -8.36 4.82
N LEU A 122 -3.26 -7.78 3.64
CA LEU A 122 -2.23 -7.15 2.83
C LEU A 122 -2.57 -5.67 2.67
N ASP A 123 -1.55 -4.83 2.50
CA ASP A 123 -1.76 -3.47 2.07
C ASP A 123 -2.12 -3.43 0.57
N HIS A 124 -2.73 -2.33 0.13
CA HIS A 124 -3.00 -2.10 -1.29
C HIS A 124 -1.74 -1.58 -2.01
N GLY A 125 -0.65 -2.34 -1.84
CA GLY A 125 0.60 -2.14 -2.57
C GLY A 125 0.38 -2.19 -4.08
N LYS A 126 1.34 -1.61 -4.83
CA LYS A 126 1.35 -1.67 -6.30
C LYS A 126 1.98 -2.97 -6.78
#